data_AF-A0A847DW51-F1
#
_entry.id   AF-A0A847DW51-F1
#
_cell.length_a   1.000
_cell.length_b   1.000
_cell.length_c   1.000
_cell.angle_alpha   90.00
_cell.angle_beta   90.00
_cell.angle_gamma   90.00
#
_symmetry.space_group_name_H-M   'P 1'
#
loop_
_entity.id
_entity.type
_entity.pdbx_description
1 polymer ?
#
loop_
_entity_poly.entity_id
_entity_poly.type
_entity_poly.pdbx_seq_one_letter_code
_entity_poly.pdbx_strand_id
1 'polypeptide(L)' 'MHVFDGFGCKGGNLSPALASKDPPTGTRSFALRVHDPDAPTGGAGWWHWVVRDLPMPWARPA' A
#
# COMPACT_ATOMS: atom_id res chain seq x y z
N MET A 1 -15.57 7.10 -1.35
CA MET A 1 -15.42 5.63 -1.39
C MET A 1 -14.48 5.23 -0.26
N HIS A 2 -14.94 4.43 0.70
CA HIS A 2 -14.12 3.99 1.83
C HIS A 2 -13.45 2.66 1.49
N VAL A 3 -12.16 2.52 1.78
CA VAL A 3 -11.39 1.29 1.53
C VAL A 3 -11.35 0.40 2.79
N PHE A 4 -11.25 1.01 3.98
CA PHE A 4 -11.18 0.31 5.27
C PHE A 4 -12.56 -0.19 5.75
N ASP A 5 -12.60 -1.24 6.57
CA ASP A 5 -13.80 -1.73 7.26
C ASP A 5 -13.62 -1.60 8.77
N GLY A 6 -14.08 -0.48 9.32
CA GLY A 6 -13.81 -0.09 10.71
C GLY A 6 -13.88 1.43 10.91
N PHE A 7 -14.01 1.89 12.16
CA PHE A 7 -14.06 3.32 12.52
C PHE A 7 -15.13 4.13 11.77
N GLY A 8 -16.27 3.50 11.43
CA GLY A 8 -17.34 4.11 10.65
C GLY A 8 -17.20 3.96 9.13
N CYS A 9 -16.05 3.47 8.64
CA CYS A 9 -15.86 3.05 7.25
C CYS A 9 -16.53 1.67 7.00
N LYS A 10 -16.98 1.45 5.75
CA LYS A 10 -17.69 0.25 5.28
C LYS A 10 -17.12 -0.27 3.95
N GLY A 11 -15.81 -0.09 3.75
CA GLY A 11 -15.09 -0.64 2.60
C GLY A 11 -14.87 -2.15 2.75
N GLY A 12 -14.20 -2.76 1.77
CA GLY A 12 -13.86 -4.19 1.83
C GLY A 12 -12.58 -4.53 2.61
N ASN A 13 -11.82 -3.51 3.02
CA ASN A 13 -10.47 -3.63 3.59
C ASN A 13 -9.52 -4.48 2.74
N LEU A 14 -9.70 -4.43 1.42
CA LEU A 14 -8.86 -5.11 0.44
C LEU A 14 -7.84 -4.12 -0.12
N SER A 15 -6.57 -4.48 -0.05
CA SER A 15 -5.54 -3.70 -0.74
C SER A 15 -5.76 -3.72 -2.26
N PRO A 16 -5.34 -2.69 -3.01
CA PRO A 16 -5.52 -2.63 -4.45
C PRO A 16 -4.64 -3.65 -5.19
N ALA A 17 -4.97 -3.90 -6.45
CA ALA A 17 -4.09 -4.62 -7.37
C ALA A 17 -2.95 -3.70 -7.79
N LEU A 18 -1.72 -4.20 -7.73
CA LEU A 18 -0.52 -3.44 -8.05
C LEU A 18 0.47 -4.33 -8.79
N ALA A 19 1.13 -3.78 -9.81
CA ALA A 19 2.17 -4.46 -10.56
C ALA A 19 3.34 -3.51 -10.80
N SER A 20 4.56 -4.02 -10.64
CA SER A 20 5.76 -3.31 -11.04
C SER A 20 5.89 -3.34 -12.56
N LYS A 21 6.20 -2.20 -13.17
CA LYS A 21 6.56 -2.10 -14.59
C LYS A 21 7.96 -1.51 -14.71
N ASP A 22 8.78 -2.13 -15.56
CA ASP A 22 10.13 -1.68 -15.93
C ASP A 22 11.01 -1.28 -14.74
N PRO A 23 11.25 -2.16 -13.75
CA PRO A 23 12.14 -1.82 -12.65
C PRO A 23 13.59 -1.64 -13.11
N PRO A 24 14.39 -0.80 -12.43
CA PRO A 24 15.80 -0.62 -12.75
C PRO A 24 16.58 -1.94 -12.78
N THR A 25 17.58 -2.03 -13.65
CA THR A 25 18.46 -3.21 -13.74
C THR A 25 19.10 -3.51 -12.39
N GLY A 26 19.06 -4.77 -11.98
CA GLY A 26 19.60 -5.22 -10.68
C GLY A 26 18.65 -5.07 -9.49
N THR A 27 17.39 -4.66 -9.70
CA THR A 27 16.35 -4.68 -8.64
C THR A 27 16.20 -6.10 -8.10
N ARG A 28 16.38 -6.27 -6.78
CA ARG A 28 16.28 -7.57 -6.10
C ARG A 28 14.93 -7.79 -5.42
N SER A 29 14.32 -6.71 -4.94
CA SER A 29 13.02 -6.72 -4.29
C SER A 29 12.40 -5.32 -4.29
N PHE A 30 11.11 -5.25 -3.94
CA PHE A 30 10.40 -3.99 -3.74
C PHE A 30 9.94 -3.82 -2.29
N ALA A 31 9.65 -2.57 -1.95
CA ALA A 31 8.94 -2.19 -0.74
C ALA A 31 7.74 -1.32 -1.10
N LEU A 32 6.64 -1.48 -0.39
CA LEU A 32 5.43 -0.67 -0.54
C LEU A 32 5.10 -0.01 0.79
N ARG A 33 4.78 1.27 0.74
CA ARG A 33 4.20 1.99 1.87
C ARG A 33 3.02 2.83 1.40
N VAL A 34 1.91 2.76 2.13
CA VAL A 34 0.72 3.59 1.92
C VAL A 34 0.53 4.43 3.17
N HIS A 35 0.71 5.74 3.03
CA HIS A 35 0.62 6.72 4.11
C HIS A 35 -0.40 7.78 3.75
N ASP A 36 -1.28 8.09 4.70
CA ASP A 36 -2.18 9.22 4.65
C ASP A 36 -1.58 10.35 5.51
N PRO A 37 -0.97 11.39 4.91
CA PRO A 37 -0.44 12.52 5.65
C PRO A 37 -1.55 13.44 6.22
N ASP A 38 -2.77 13.34 5.71
CA ASP A 38 -3.90 14.20 6.07
C ASP A 38 -4.67 13.68 7.29
N ALA A 39 -4.32 12.48 7.79
CA ALA A 39 -4.94 11.92 8.98
C ALA A 39 -4.76 12.87 10.20
N PRO A 40 -5.81 13.07 11.02
CA PRO A 40 -5.82 14.06 12.10
C PRO A 40 -5.05 13.59 13.34
N THR A 41 -3.76 13.34 13.20
CA THR A 41 -2.87 12.78 14.23
C THR A 41 -1.80 13.78 14.68
N GLY A 42 -2.05 15.08 14.53
CA GLY A 42 -1.10 16.14 14.91
C GLY A 42 0.14 16.18 14.02
N GLY A 43 0.00 15.81 12.74
CA GLY A 43 1.08 15.84 11.74
C GLY A 43 1.82 14.52 11.52
N ALA A 44 1.51 13.47 12.28
CA ALA A 44 2.13 12.15 12.09
C ALA A 44 1.56 11.37 10.87
N GLY A 45 0.38 11.77 10.39
CA GLY A 45 -0.39 11.02 9.41
C GLY A 45 -0.80 9.62 9.90
N TRP A 46 -1.05 8.70 8.98
CA TRP A 46 -1.41 7.30 9.25
C TRP A 46 -0.79 6.33 8.24
N TRP A 47 -0.13 5.28 8.71
CA TRP A 47 0.38 4.20 7.84
C TRP A 47 -0.69 3.12 7.67
N HIS A 48 -1.25 3.02 6.46
CA HIS A 48 -2.27 2.03 6.12
C HIS A 48 -1.68 0.68 5.75
N TRP A 49 -0.51 0.67 5.11
CA TRP A 49 0.12 -0.56 4.64
C TRP A 49 1.64 -0.40 4.54
N VAL A 50 2.40 -1.36 5.06
CA VAL A 50 3.86 -1.41 4.94
C VAL A 50 4.25 -2.85 4.62
N VAL A 51 4.88 -3.05 3.46
CA VAL A 51 5.35 -4.37 3.00
C VAL A 51 6.78 -4.26 2.50
N ARG A 52 7.56 -5.29 2.79
CA ARG A 52 8.97 -5.42 2.41
C ARG A 52 9.18 -6.76 1.70
N ASP A 53 10.30 -6.89 1.02
CA ASP A 53 10.76 -8.12 0.40
C ASP A 53 9.80 -8.70 -0.65
N LEU A 54 9.11 -7.80 -1.37
CA LEU A 54 8.29 -8.19 -2.52
C LEU A 54 9.19 -8.68 -3.67
N PRO A 55 8.84 -9.79 -4.34
CA PRO A 55 9.67 -10.42 -5.36
C PRO A 55 9.74 -9.58 -6.65
N MET A 56 10.69 -9.90 -7.53
CA MET A 56 10.79 -9.32 -8.86
C MET A 56 10.52 -10.39 -9.95
N PRO A 57 9.63 -10.14 -10.93
CA PRO A 57 8.70 -8.99 -10.98
C PRO A 57 7.63 -9.11 -9.89
N TRP A 58 7.18 -7.97 -9.37
CA TRP A 58 6.05 -7.97 -8.45
C TRP A 58 4.75 -7.74 -9.22
N ALA A 59 3.80 -8.65 -9.05
CA ALA A 59 2.41 -8.44 -9.43
C ALA A 59 1.52 -9.05 -8.34
N ARG A 60 0.62 -8.25 -7.78
CA ARG A 60 -0.47 -8.74 -6.93
C ARG A 60 -1.78 -8.53 -7.70
N PRO A 61 -2.37 -9.59 -8.27
CA PRO A 61 -3.67 -9.49 -8.93
C PRO A 61 -4.76 -9.09 -7.92
N ALA A 62 -5.86 -8.56 -8.45
CA ALA A 62 -7.04 -8.15 -7.68
C ALA A 62 -7.69 -9.35 -6.98
#